data_AF-A0A271J507-F1
#
_entry.id   AF-A0A271J507-F1
#
_cell.length_a   1.000
_cell.length_b   1.000
_cell.length_c   1.000
_cell.angle_alpha   90.00
_cell.angle_beta   90.00
_cell.angle_gamma   90.00
#
_symmetry.space_group_name_H-M   'P 1'
#
loop_
_entity.id
_entity.type
_entity.pdbx_description
1 polymer ?
#
loop_
_entity_poly.entity_id
_entity_poly.type
_entity_poly.pdbx_seq_one_letter_code
_entity_poly.pdbx_strand_id
1 'polypeptide(L)'
;MTVTTSLLLGALLGAANAAAAAWTARKAMDGASERALHLVLGGMVVRMAVVLAAVALVLALVPVHRGAFVGGLGVLFVGGLLVEVALVLGRSSGQTRPQADA
;
A
#
# COMPACT_ATOMS: atom_id res chain seq x y z
N MET A 1 -12.76 14.94 -19.15
CA MET A 1 -11.48 14.21 -19.25
C MET A 1 -11.67 12.94 -20.08
N THR A 2 -10.63 12.47 -20.78
CA THR A 2 -10.68 11.19 -21.49
C THR A 2 -10.51 10.02 -20.51
N VAL A 3 -11.01 8.84 -20.89
CA VAL A 3 -10.96 7.61 -20.09
C VAL A 3 -9.52 7.27 -19.70
N THR A 4 -8.57 7.43 -20.62
CA THR A 4 -7.14 7.19 -20.40
C THR A 4 -6.55 8.09 -19.32
N THR A 5 -6.89 9.39 -19.30
CA THR A 5 -6.40 10.33 -18.28
C THR A 5 -6.95 9.99 -16.89
N SER A 6 -8.22 9.58 -16.80
CA SER A 6 -8.81 9.13 -15.54
C SER A 6 -8.15 7.83 -15.02
N LEU A 7 -7.84 6.89 -15.93
CA LEU A 7 -7.14 5.66 -15.61
C LEU A 7 -5.72 5.92 -15.08
N LEU A 8 -4.97 6.80 -15.77
CA LEU A 8 -3.62 7.18 -15.37
C LEU A 8 -3.60 7.89 -14.01
N LEU A 9 -4.57 8.76 -13.73
CA LEU A 9 -4.70 9.42 -12.43
C LEU A 9 -4.94 8.41 -11.29
N GLY A 10 -5.84 7.45 -11.50
CA GLY A 10 -6.06 6.38 -10.54
C GLY A 10 -4.82 5.52 -10.34
N ALA A 11 -4.17 5.13 -11.44
CA ALA A 11 -2.94 4.34 -11.41
C ALA A 11 -1.80 5.08 -10.67
N LEU A 12 -1.63 6.38 -10.90
CA LEU A 12 -0.58 7.15 -10.24
C LEU A 12 -0.76 7.18 -8.71
N LEU A 13 -2.00 7.36 -8.26
CA LEU A 13 -2.37 7.29 -6.84
C LEU A 13 -2.12 5.90 -6.24
N GLY A 14 -2.53 4.85 -6.95
CA GLY A 14 -2.30 3.47 -6.52
C GLY A 14 -0.80 3.13 -6.44
N ALA A 15 -0.02 3.55 -7.44
CA ALA A 15 1.44 3.37 -7.49
C ALA A 15 2.14 4.12 -6.36
N ALA A 16 1.75 5.37 -6.09
CA ALA A 16 2.30 6.16 -4.99
C ALA A 16 2.05 5.49 -3.63
N ASN A 17 0.84 4.96 -3.42
CA ASN A 17 0.52 4.20 -2.21
C ASN A 17 1.37 2.92 -2.09
N ALA A 18 1.49 2.15 -3.18
CA ALA A 18 2.29 0.93 -3.21
C ALA A 18 3.78 1.20 -2.96
N ALA A 19 4.33 2.30 -3.49
CA ALA A 19 5.71 2.70 -3.24
C ALA A 19 5.93 3.11 -1.77
N ALA A 20 4.98 3.86 -1.20
CA ALA A 20 5.03 4.23 0.21
C ALA A 20 4.94 2.98 1.11
N ALA A 21 4.14 1.98 0.73
CA ALA A 21 4.03 0.68 1.38
C ALA A 21 5.34 -0.10 1.37
N ALA A 22 5.93 -0.28 0.19
CA ALA A 22 7.23 -0.92 0.06
C ALA A 22 8.30 -0.19 0.89
N TRP A 23 8.27 1.15 0.94
CA TRP A 23 9.24 1.92 1.72
C TRP A 23 9.13 1.65 3.23
N THR A 24 7.93 1.67 3.83
CA THR A 24 7.86 1.38 5.28
C THR A 24 8.10 -0.07 5.58
N ALA A 25 7.68 -0.99 4.71
CA ALA A 25 8.01 -2.40 4.90
C ALA A 25 9.52 -2.55 4.96
N ARG A 26 10.28 -1.95 4.02
CA ARG A 26 11.74 -1.91 4.05
C ARG A 26 12.30 -1.23 5.30
N LYS A 27 11.77 -0.07 5.71
CA LYS A 27 12.26 0.65 6.90
C LYS A 27 11.95 -0.09 8.21
N ALA A 28 10.84 -0.83 8.26
CA ALA A 28 10.49 -1.72 9.36
C ALA A 28 11.38 -2.98 9.37
N MET A 29 12.00 -3.35 8.24
CA MET A 29 12.96 -4.45 8.19
C MET A 29 14.25 -4.16 8.95
N ASP A 30 14.62 -2.89 9.15
CA ASP A 30 15.86 -2.44 9.79
C ASP A 30 15.76 -2.27 11.32
N GLY A 31 14.57 -2.44 11.92
CA GLY A 31 14.30 -2.18 13.34
C GLY A 31 13.83 -3.38 14.17
N ALA A 32 13.80 -3.22 15.50
CA ALA A 32 13.28 -4.22 16.44
C ALA A 32 11.79 -4.52 16.21
N SER A 33 11.39 -5.80 16.34
CA SER A 33 10.07 -6.34 15.98
C SER A 33 8.86 -5.56 16.51
N GLU A 34 8.93 -5.08 17.77
CA GLU A 34 7.84 -4.34 18.41
C GLU A 34 7.64 -2.93 17.81
N ARG A 35 8.74 -2.24 17.51
CA ARG A 35 8.70 -0.94 16.81
C ARG A 35 8.31 -1.09 15.34
N ALA A 36 8.68 -2.21 14.71
CA ALA A 36 8.30 -2.52 13.33
C ALA A 36 6.78 -2.63 13.18
N LEU A 37 6.09 -3.29 14.12
CA LEU A 37 4.63 -3.44 14.09
C LEU A 37 3.92 -2.08 14.24
N HIS A 38 4.36 -1.23 15.17
CA HIS A 38 3.81 0.12 15.34
C HIS A 38 4.06 1.01 14.11
N LEU A 39 5.21 0.89 13.46
CA LEU A 39 5.54 1.63 12.23
C LEU A 39 4.70 1.18 11.05
N VAL A 40 4.45 -0.13 10.91
CA VAL A 40 3.60 -0.68 9.86
C VAL A 40 2.14 -0.29 10.08
N LEU A 41 1.62 -0.47 11.30
CA LEU A 41 0.23 -0.14 11.63
C LEU A 41 -0.04 1.37 11.53
N GLY A 42 0.85 2.19 12.10
CA GLY A 42 0.77 3.65 12.00
C GLY A 42 0.93 4.15 10.56
N GLY A 43 1.90 3.60 9.83
CA GLY A 43 2.11 3.91 8.41
C GLY A 43 0.92 3.55 7.53
N MET A 44 0.27 2.42 7.80
CA MET A 44 -0.92 1.97 7.08
C MET A 44 -2.10 2.92 7.30
N VAL A 45 -2.38 3.33 8.54
CA VAL A 45 -3.46 4.28 8.86
C VAL A 45 -3.24 5.63 8.16
N VAL A 46 -2.03 6.17 8.26
CA VAL A 46 -1.68 7.45 7.61
C VAL A 46 -1.84 7.36 6.10
N ARG A 47 -1.34 6.30 5.46
CA ARG A 47 -1.51 6.11 4.01
C ARG A 47 -2.95 5.99 3.60
N MET A 48 -3.75 5.21 4.33
CA MET A 48 -5.14 5.02 4.00
C MET A 48 -5.90 6.34 4.09
N ALA A 49 -5.61 7.15 5.13
CA ALA A 49 -6.16 8.51 5.25
C ALA A 49 -5.75 9.40 4.07
N VAL A 50 -4.48 9.38 3.66
CA VAL A 50 -3.98 10.15 2.52
C VAL A 50 -4.61 9.72 1.20
N VAL A 51 -4.71 8.42 0.94
CA VAL A 51 -5.33 7.88 -0.28
C VAL A 51 -6.81 8.24 -0.33
N LEU A 52 -7.54 8.07 0.78
CA LEU A 52 -8.96 8.43 0.85
C LEU A 52 -9.17 9.93 0.65
N ALA A 53 -8.35 10.77 1.28
CA ALA A 53 -8.40 12.21 1.10
C ALA A 53 -8.11 12.62 -0.35
N ALA A 54 -7.10 12.01 -0.98
CA ALA A 54 -6.75 12.29 -2.37
C ALA A 54 -7.85 11.81 -3.34
N VAL A 55 -8.43 10.63 -3.10
CA VAL A 55 -9.58 10.12 -3.88
C VAL A 55 -10.78 11.05 -3.74
N ALA A 56 -11.11 11.47 -2.52
CA ALA A 56 -12.20 12.41 -2.28
C ALA A 56 -11.97 13.74 -2.99
N LEU A 57 -10.73 14.28 -2.93
CA LEU A 57 -10.36 15.52 -3.59
C LEU A 57 -10.46 15.40 -5.12
N VAL A 58 -9.97 14.30 -5.69
CA VAL A 58 -10.06 14.04 -7.14
C VAL A 58 -11.52 13.92 -7.58
N LEU A 59 -12.35 13.18 -6.84
CA LEU A 59 -13.76 13.03 -7.17
C LEU A 59 -14.58 14.33 -6.99
N ALA A 60 -14.17 15.19 -6.05
CA ALA A 60 -14.85 16.46 -5.79
C ALA A 60 -14.45 17.57 -6.78
N LEU A 61 -13.18 17.63 -7.18
CA LEU A 61 -12.63 18.75 -7.96
C LEU A 61 -12.42 18.42 -9.44
N VAL A 62 -12.31 17.13 -9.80
CA VAL A 62 -11.91 16.72 -11.15
C VAL A 62 -13.02 15.92 -11.82
N PRO A 63 -13.46 16.30 -13.03
CA PRO A 63 -14.45 15.55 -13.80
C PRO A 63 -13.82 14.28 -14.40
N VAL A 64 -13.70 13.24 -13.57
CA VAL A 64 -13.12 11.93 -13.90
C VAL A 64 -14.19 10.89 -14.26
N HIS A 65 -13.84 9.97 -15.17
CA HIS A 65 -14.64 8.76 -15.41
C HIS A 65 -14.47 7.80 -14.22
N ARG A 66 -15.49 7.73 -13.37
CA ARG A 66 -15.46 6.99 -12.08
C ARG A 66 -14.97 5.55 -12.23
N GLY A 67 -15.47 4.83 -13.23
CA GLY A 67 -15.07 3.44 -13.47
C GLY A 67 -13.59 3.27 -13.83
N ALA A 68 -13.05 4.11 -14.71
CA ALA A 68 -11.65 4.05 -15.13
C ALA A 68 -10.69 4.49 -14.02
N PHE A 69 -11.07 5.52 -13.26
CA PHE A 69 -10.31 6.01 -12.12
C PHE A 69 -10.23 4.96 -11.00
N VAL A 70 -11.37 4.39 -10.60
CA VAL A 70 -11.43 3.34 -9.58
C VAL A 70 -10.74 2.06 -10.05
N GLY A 71 -10.84 1.70 -11.33
CA GLY A 71 -10.13 0.56 -11.89
C GLY A 71 -8.61 0.73 -11.80
N GLY A 72 -8.08 1.86 -12.27
CA GLY A 72 -6.63 2.14 -12.21
C GLY A 72 -6.11 2.21 -10.77
N LEU A 73 -6.85 2.87 -9.88
CA LEU A 73 -6.54 2.93 -8.45
C LEU A 73 -6.56 1.54 -7.83
N GLY A 74 -7.66 0.80 -8.00
CA GLY A 74 -7.90 -0.48 -7.36
C GLY A 74 -6.84 -1.52 -7.71
N VAL A 75 -6.48 -1.64 -8.98
CA VAL A 75 -5.46 -2.63 -9.42
C VAL A 75 -4.13 -2.41 -8.72
N LEU A 76 -3.63 -1.17 -8.71
CA LEU A 76 -2.31 -0.89 -8.13
C LEU A 76 -2.35 -0.78 -6.60
N PHE A 77 -3.46 -0.31 -6.05
CA PHE A 77 -3.67 -0.27 -4.60
C PHE A 77 -3.74 -1.68 -3.99
N VAL A 78 -4.59 -2.55 -4.56
CA VAL A 78 -4.72 -3.94 -4.11
C VAL A 78 -3.44 -4.72 -4.41
N GLY A 79 -2.84 -4.53 -5.59
CA GLY A 79 -1.55 -5.15 -5.92
C GLY A 79 -0.45 -4.76 -4.93
N GLY A 80 -0.34 -3.48 -4.58
CA GLY A 80 0.61 -2.99 -3.57
C GLY A 80 0.38 -3.60 -2.18
N LEU A 81 -0.88 -3.70 -1.74
CA LEU A 81 -1.24 -4.37 -0.48
C LEU A 81 -0.86 -5.85 -0.47
N LEU A 82 -1.12 -6.56 -1.56
CA LEU A 82 -0.76 -7.98 -1.67
C LEU A 82 0.76 -8.18 -1.57
N VAL A 83 1.54 -7.30 -2.21
CA VAL A 83 3.01 -7.33 -2.09
C VAL A 83 3.45 -7.02 -0.66
N GLU A 84 2.88 -6.01 -0.01
CA GLU A 84 3.21 -5.66 1.38
C GLU A 84 2.91 -6.83 2.33
N VAL A 85 1.73 -7.44 2.20
CA VAL A 85 1.31 -8.60 2.98
C VAL A 85 2.21 -9.81 2.74
N ALA A 86 2.54 -10.12 1.47
CA ALA A 86 3.44 -11.22 1.13
C ALA A 86 4.85 -11.04 1.71
N LEU A 87 5.38 -9.81 1.68
CA LEU A 87 6.69 -9.48 2.28
C LEU A 87 6.69 -9.67 3.80
N VAL A 88 5.61 -9.27 4.48
CA VAL A 88 5.48 -9.42 5.94
C VAL A 88 5.31 -10.90 6.34
N LEU A 89 4.42 -11.64 5.68
CA LEU A 89 4.15 -13.07 5.95
C LEU A 89 5.34 -13.97 5.64
N GLY A 90 6.07 -13.70 4.55
CA GLY A 90 7.30 -14.42 4.22
C GLY A 90 8.34 -14.36 5.35
N ARG A 91 8.29 -13.32 6.18
CA ARG A 91 9.16 -13.17 7.35
C ARG A 91 8.71 -14.00 8.56
N SER A 92 7.41 -14.07 8.85
CA SER A 92 6.89 -14.86 9.97
C SER A 92 7.18 -16.36 9.82
N SER A 93 7.17 -16.87 8.59
CA SER A 93 7.44 -18.29 8.31
C SER A 93 8.91 -18.69 8.48
N GLY A 94 9.84 -17.71 8.46
CA GLY A 94 11.27 -17.95 8.66
C GLY A 94 11.69 -18.09 10.14
N GLN A 95 10.80 -17.76 11.09
CA GLN A 95 11.10 -17.75 12.53
C GLN A 95 10.72 -19.07 13.23
N THR A 96 10.16 -20.04 12.51
CA THR A 96 9.83 -21.40 13.00
C THR A 96 10.87 -22.44 12.56
N ARG A 97 12.16 -22.20 12.82
CA ARG A 97 13.11 -23.32 12.99
C ARG A 97 13.11 -23.67 14.47
N PRO A 98 12.57 -24.82 14.90
CA PRO A 98 12.84 -25.34 16.22
C PRO A 98 14.34 -25.53 16.34
N GLN A 99 14.95 -24.80 17.27
CA GLN A 99 16.26 -25.10 17.81
C GLN A 99 16.10 -26.40 18.60
N ALA A 100 16.16 -27.53 17.89
CA ALA A 100 16.16 -28.86 18.48
C ALA A 100 17.55 -29.44 18.29
N ASP A 101 18.51 -28.94 19.05
CA ASP A 101 19.80 -29.58 19.28
C ASP A 101 20.12 -29.44 20.78
N ALA A 102 19.89 -30.52 21.54
CA ALA A 102 20.66 -30.95 22.71
C ALA A 102 20.28 -32.40 23.05
#